data_AF-A0A7C4TWZ8-F1
#
_entry.id   AF-A0A7C4TWZ8-F1
#
_cell.length_a   1.000
_cell.length_b   1.000
_cell.length_c   1.000
_cell.angle_alpha   90.00
_cell.angle_beta   90.00
_cell.angle_gamma   90.00
#
_symmetry.space_group_name_H-M   'P 1'
#
loop_
_entity.id
_entity.type
_entity.pdbx_description
1 polymer ?
#
loop_
_entity_poly.entity_id
_entity_poly.type
_entity_poly.pdbx_seq_one_letter_code
_entity_poly.pdbx_strand_id
1 'polypeptide(L)'
;MNKRAVIASALAAAVAAPSITSAQGGPAPVPPWKNEKCYGLAKAGKNDCASTGNNSCAGTSKVNADPRAWIYVPEGYCERIVNGSTKPKA
;
A
#
# COMPACT_ATOMS: atom_id res chain seq x y z
N MET A 1 -0.02 -16.41 53.00
CA MET A 1 -0.08 -16.44 51.53
C MET A 1 0.27 -15.06 51.00
N ASN A 2 1.36 -14.94 50.24
CA ASN A 2 2.01 -13.67 49.95
C ASN A 2 1.27 -12.91 48.84
N LYS A 3 0.51 -11.86 49.22
CA LYS A 3 -0.36 -11.05 48.34
C LYS A 3 0.35 -10.41 47.13
N ARG A 4 1.68 -10.42 47.12
CA ARG A 4 2.52 -9.92 46.03
C ARG A 4 2.51 -10.80 44.78
N ALA A 5 2.14 -12.08 44.91
CA ALA A 5 2.16 -13.02 43.78
C ALA A 5 0.94 -12.92 42.86
N VAL A 6 -0.15 -12.26 43.29
CA VAL A 6 -1.41 -12.21 42.54
C VAL A 6 -1.48 -11.03 41.57
N ILE A 7 -0.70 -9.96 41.81
CA ILE A 7 -0.69 -8.75 40.96
C ILE A 7 0.24 -8.91 39.75
N ALA A 8 1.19 -9.86 39.79
CA ALA A 8 2.16 -10.07 38.71
C ALA A 8 1.57 -10.74 37.44
N SER A 9 0.35 -11.26 37.49
CA SER A 9 -0.21 -12.10 36.41
C SER A 9 -1.11 -11.35 35.42
N ALA A 10 -1.38 -10.06 35.61
CA ALA A 10 -2.30 -9.30 34.73
C ALA A 10 -1.61 -8.56 33.56
N LEU A 11 -0.27 -8.43 33.59
CA LEU A 11 0.49 -7.68 32.57
C LEU A 11 1.07 -8.55 31.45
N ALA A 12 0.90 -9.87 31.48
CA ALA A 12 1.42 -10.77 30.45
C ALA A 12 0.47 -10.96 29.24
N ALA A 13 -0.77 -10.47 29.30
CA ALA A 13 -1.76 -10.66 28.24
C ALA A 13 -1.80 -9.53 27.18
N ALA A 14 -1.08 -8.42 27.39
CA ALA A 14 -1.17 -7.24 26.51
C ALA A 14 -0.17 -7.25 25.33
N VAL A 15 0.77 -8.20 25.27
CA VAL A 15 1.78 -8.28 24.20
C VAL A 15 1.34 -9.18 23.03
N ALA A 16 0.18 -9.83 23.15
CA ALA A 16 -0.42 -10.60 22.06
C ALA A 16 -1.44 -9.78 21.25
N ALA A 17 -1.27 -8.45 21.17
CA ALA A 17 -1.92 -7.70 20.11
C ALA A 17 -1.35 -8.25 18.79
N PRO A 18 -2.16 -8.86 17.91
CA PRO A 18 -1.67 -9.24 16.60
C PRO A 18 -1.15 -7.97 15.96
N SER A 19 0.18 -7.90 15.79
CA SER A 19 0.84 -6.95 14.92
C SER A 19 -0.03 -6.87 13.69
N ILE A 20 -0.61 -5.70 13.43
CA ILE A 20 -1.40 -5.45 12.22
C ILE A 20 -0.48 -5.90 11.10
N THR A 21 -0.74 -7.08 10.55
CA THR A 21 -0.02 -7.57 9.40
C THR A 21 -0.45 -6.59 8.33
N SER A 22 0.40 -5.59 8.07
CA SER A 22 0.34 -4.86 6.83
C SER A 22 0.44 -5.95 5.78
N ALA A 23 -0.72 -6.39 5.29
CA ALA A 23 -0.81 -7.43 4.28
C ALA A 23 0.15 -6.99 3.20
N GLN A 24 1.26 -7.72 3.05
CA GLN A 24 2.15 -7.59 1.91
C GLN A 24 1.39 -8.23 0.74
N GLY A 25 0.22 -7.67 0.42
CA GLY A 25 -0.63 -8.07 -0.69
C GLY A 25 0.12 -7.78 -1.96
N GLY A 26 -0.08 -8.53 -3.03
CA GLY A 26 0.56 -8.22 -4.31
C GLY A 26 0.12 -6.88 -4.90
N PRO A 27 0.26 -6.70 -6.22
CA PRO A 27 -0.45 -5.63 -6.91
C PRO A 27 -1.94 -5.64 -6.54
N ALA A 28 -2.58 -4.47 -6.54
CA ALA A 28 -4.03 -4.43 -6.40
C ALA A 28 -4.69 -5.31 -7.47
N PRO A 29 -5.86 -5.92 -7.17
CA PRO A 29 -6.59 -6.70 -8.15
C PRO A 29 -6.82 -5.93 -9.43
N VAL A 30 -6.66 -6.59 -10.58
CA VAL A 30 -6.96 -5.99 -11.88
C VAL A 30 -8.46 -5.68 -11.94
N PRO A 31 -8.87 -4.44 -12.24
CA PRO A 31 -10.28 -4.10 -12.34
C PRO A 31 -10.98 -4.88 -13.46
N PRO A 32 -12.30 -5.17 -13.33
CA PRO A 32 -13.05 -5.94 -14.33
C PRO A 32 -13.37 -5.15 -15.62
N TRP A 33 -12.99 -3.88 -15.69
CA TRP A 33 -13.20 -2.99 -16.83
C TRP A 33 -11.87 -2.72 -17.57
N LYS A 34 -11.96 -2.24 -18.81
CA LYS A 34 -10.78 -1.89 -19.62
C LYS A 34 -9.95 -0.79 -18.96
N ASN A 35 -8.76 -1.15 -18.53
CA ASN A 35 -7.92 -0.33 -17.67
C ASN A 35 -6.50 -0.18 -18.21
N GLU A 36 -5.86 0.90 -17.79
CA GLU A 36 -4.45 1.16 -18.02
C GLU A 36 -3.77 1.56 -16.72
N LYS A 37 -2.45 1.40 -16.67
CA LYS A 37 -1.63 1.86 -15.53
C LYS A 37 -1.33 3.33 -15.72
N CYS A 38 -1.54 4.13 -14.69
CA CYS A 38 -1.18 5.55 -14.71
C CYS A 38 -0.20 5.86 -13.55
N TYR A 39 1.01 6.26 -13.92
CA TYR A 39 2.16 6.42 -13.03
C TYR A 39 2.30 7.85 -12.51
N GLY A 40 2.80 7.99 -11.28
CA GLY A 40 3.14 9.29 -10.71
C GLY A 40 1.95 10.12 -10.24
N LEU A 41 0.80 9.50 -9.99
CA LEU A 41 -0.42 10.19 -9.56
C LEU A 41 -0.92 9.77 -8.17
N ALA A 42 -0.47 8.63 -7.67
CA ALA A 42 -0.99 8.05 -6.43
C ALA A 42 -0.67 8.95 -5.22
N LYS A 43 -1.63 9.11 -4.30
CA LYS A 43 -1.35 9.64 -2.96
C LYS A 43 -0.50 8.64 -2.18
N ALA A 44 0.28 9.10 -1.21
CA ALA A 44 0.97 8.23 -0.27
C ALA A 44 -0.01 7.19 0.32
N GLY A 45 0.39 5.93 0.27
CA GLY A 45 -0.39 4.77 0.74
C GLY A 45 -1.58 4.38 -0.13
N LYS A 46 -1.72 4.96 -1.33
CA LYS A 46 -2.86 4.76 -2.24
C LYS A 46 -2.43 4.37 -3.66
N ASN A 47 -1.25 3.79 -3.81
CA ASN A 47 -0.84 3.19 -5.07
C ASN A 47 -1.40 1.77 -5.20
N ASP A 48 -1.67 1.33 -6.41
CA ASP A 48 -2.06 -0.04 -6.69
C ASP A 48 -0.84 -0.96 -6.83
N CYS A 49 0.31 -0.41 -7.27
CA CYS A 49 1.61 -1.08 -7.25
C CYS A 49 2.74 -0.07 -7.60
N ALA A 50 3.97 -0.54 -7.86
CA ALA A 50 5.08 0.23 -8.42
C ALA A 50 5.87 -0.55 -9.50
N SER A 51 6.56 0.15 -10.39
CA SER A 51 7.43 -0.44 -11.42
C SER A 51 8.85 -0.64 -10.90
N THR A 52 9.29 -1.91 -10.87
CA THR A 52 10.68 -2.42 -10.75
C THR A 52 11.41 -2.16 -9.41
N GLY A 53 12.07 -3.20 -8.86
CA GLY A 53 13.17 -3.04 -7.90
C GLY A 53 12.91 -3.25 -6.40
N ASN A 54 11.66 -3.37 -5.94
CA ASN A 54 11.30 -4.01 -4.67
C ASN A 54 9.80 -3.82 -4.45
N ASN A 55 9.06 -4.91 -4.33
CA ASN A 55 8.03 -5.17 -3.28
C ASN A 55 7.16 -3.99 -2.79
N SER A 56 6.90 -2.99 -3.61
CA SER A 56 6.03 -1.85 -3.28
C SER A 56 4.62 -2.21 -3.74
N CYS A 57 4.09 -3.18 -3.00
CA CYS A 57 2.73 -3.69 -3.03
C CYS A 57 1.67 -2.59 -2.96
N ALA A 58 0.40 -2.94 -3.19
CA ALA A 58 -0.70 -1.98 -3.04
C ALA A 58 -0.62 -1.27 -1.68
N GLY A 59 -0.72 0.06 -1.70
CA GLY A 59 -0.73 0.91 -0.50
C GLY A 59 0.61 1.11 0.20
N THR A 60 1.75 0.77 -0.42
CA THR A 60 3.07 0.88 0.20
C THR A 60 3.89 2.11 -0.21
N SER A 61 3.45 2.88 -1.21
CA SER A 61 4.09 4.14 -1.58
C SER A 61 4.09 5.09 -0.38
N LYS A 62 5.25 5.65 -0.03
CA LYS A 62 5.40 6.54 1.14
C LYS A 62 5.22 8.02 0.78
N VAL A 63 5.21 8.36 -0.51
CA VAL A 63 5.15 9.75 -0.98
C VAL A 63 4.02 9.93 -1.97
N ASN A 64 3.54 11.18 -2.08
CA ASN A 64 2.60 11.54 -3.13
C ASN A 64 3.31 11.57 -4.47
N ALA A 65 2.62 11.15 -5.53
CA ALA A 65 3.10 11.21 -6.90
C ALA A 65 4.45 10.49 -7.11
N ASP A 66 4.70 9.39 -6.39
CA ASP A 66 5.89 8.55 -6.61
C ASP A 66 5.95 8.17 -8.12
N PRO A 67 7.02 8.57 -8.85
CA PRO A 67 7.14 8.39 -10.30
C PRO A 67 7.03 6.92 -10.76
N ARG A 68 7.36 6.00 -9.85
CA ARG A 68 7.37 4.56 -10.10
C ARG A 68 6.07 3.90 -9.64
N ALA A 69 5.33 4.53 -8.73
CA ALA A 69 4.04 4.05 -8.28
C ALA A 69 2.95 4.36 -9.31
N TRP A 70 1.97 3.47 -9.41
CA TRP A 70 0.86 3.62 -10.34
C TRP A 70 -0.46 3.19 -9.72
N ILE A 71 -1.54 3.67 -10.33
CA ILE A 71 -2.91 3.23 -10.09
C ILE A 71 -3.54 2.76 -11.41
N TYR A 72 -4.55 1.90 -11.32
CA TYR A 72 -5.41 1.59 -12.45
C TYR A 72 -6.39 2.74 -12.70
N VAL A 73 -6.49 3.15 -13.96
CA VAL A 73 -7.50 4.12 -14.43
C VAL A 73 -8.16 3.56 -15.69
N PRO A 74 -9.39 4.00 -16.04
CA PRO A 74 -10.01 3.62 -17.30
C PRO A 74 -9.07 3.89 -18.49
N GLU A 75 -9.07 3.00 -19.47
CA GLU A 75 -8.26 3.15 -20.69
C GLU A 75 -8.47 4.54 -21.33
N GLY A 76 -7.38 5.22 -21.69
CA GLY A 76 -7.39 6.58 -22.24
C GLY A 76 -7.65 7.70 -21.21
N TYR A 77 -7.78 7.40 -19.92
CA TYR A 77 -7.98 8.44 -18.90
C TYR A 77 -6.66 9.08 -18.46
N CYS A 78 -5.56 8.33 -18.48
CA CYS A 78 -4.27 8.79 -17.95
C CYS A 78 -3.73 10.02 -18.71
N GLU A 79 -3.94 10.07 -20.03
CA GLU A 79 -3.52 11.22 -20.87
C GLU A 79 -4.28 12.51 -20.57
N ARG A 80 -5.44 12.43 -19.93
CA ARG A 80 -6.28 13.59 -19.57
C ARG A 80 -5.83 14.25 -18.27
N ILE A 81 -4.88 13.64 -17.56
CA ILE A 81 -4.37 14.11 -16.28
C ILE A 81 -3.05 14.81 -16.51
N VAL A 82 -2.91 16.03 -15.98
CA VAL A 82 -1.63 16.76 -16.02
C VAL A 82 -0.56 15.91 -15.34
N ASN A 83 0.54 15.66 -16.06
CA ASN A 83 1.61 14.76 -15.65
C ASN A 83 1.18 13.28 -15.51
N GLY A 84 0.07 12.83 -16.08
CA GLY A 84 -0.20 11.40 -16.24
C GLY A 84 0.83 10.73 -17.15
N SER A 85 1.19 9.48 -16.89
CA SER A 85 2.04 8.69 -17.77
C SER A 85 1.59 7.23 -17.76
N THR A 86 1.44 6.63 -18.93
CA THR A 86 1.16 5.18 -19.09
C THR A 86 2.41 4.33 -18.97
N LYS A 87 3.58 4.97 -18.88
CA LYS A 87 4.90 4.34 -18.71
C LYS A 87 5.50 4.70 -17.36
N PRO A 88 6.30 3.82 -16.74
CA PRO A 88 7.09 4.17 -15.58
C PRO A 88 7.91 5.44 -15.86
N LYS A 89 7.86 6.39 -14.92
CA LYS A 89 8.69 7.57 -15.01
C LYS A 89 10.05 7.28 -14.38
N ALA A 90 11.09 7.88 -14.95
CA ALA A 90 12.46 7.82 -14.42
C ALA A 90 12.54 8.48 -13.03
#